data_AF-A0A0F9IQ22-F1
#
_entry.id   AF-A0A0F9IQ22-F1
#
_cell.length_a   1.000
_cell.length_b   1.000
_cell.length_c   1.000
_cell.angle_alpha   90.00
_cell.angle_beta   90.00
_cell.angle_gamma   90.00
#
_symmetry.space_group_name_H-M   'P 1'
#
loop_
_entity.id
_entity.type
_entity.pdbx_description
1 polymer ?
#
loop_
_entity_poly.entity_id
_entity_poly.type
_entity_poly.pdbx_seq_one_letter_code
_entity_poly.pdbx_strand_id
1 'polypeptide(L)'
;MGKPLDKKLCALLWQYVQLSTRNHRPCAKQHKGNVLFVGYADLTIQIGGVDFLSLPGTSIKLMGDQIHFDPKQEQARDGSDRYFPLWLPVSAEARAVLTELIKADPGIIQMVEQAVDKVTAAAFGLY
;
A
#
# COMPACT_ATOMS: atom_id res chain seq x y z
N MET A 1 -11.67 29.92 3.20
CA MET A 1 -10.83 29.69 2.00
C MET A 1 -9.39 29.52 2.45
N GLY A 2 -8.88 28.28 2.47
CA GLY A 2 -7.47 28.03 2.80
C GLY A 2 -6.60 28.65 1.72
N LYS A 3 -5.62 29.48 2.12
CA LYS A 3 -4.62 30.02 1.18
C LYS A 3 -3.97 28.85 0.44
N PRO A 4 -3.63 28.98 -0.85
CA PRO A 4 -2.86 27.97 -1.56
C PRO A 4 -1.52 27.84 -0.82
N LEU A 5 -1.40 26.84 0.05
CA LEU A 5 -0.10 26.39 0.50
C LEU A 5 0.61 25.99 -0.79
N ASP A 6 1.64 26.78 -1.10
CA ASP A 6 2.22 26.94 -2.43
C ASP A 6 2.48 25.57 -3.06
N LYS A 7 1.94 25.32 -4.27
CA LYS A 7 2.21 24.07 -5.00
C LYS A 7 3.73 23.82 -5.11
N LYS A 8 4.54 24.88 -5.12
CA LYS A 8 6.01 24.79 -5.07
C LYS A 8 6.53 24.34 -3.70
N LEU A 9 5.92 24.78 -2.59
CA LEU A 9 6.27 24.30 -1.26
C LEU A 9 5.87 22.82 -1.11
N CYS A 10 4.72 22.40 -1.62
CA CYS A 10 4.35 20.98 -1.65
C CYS A 10 5.32 20.14 -2.51
N ALA A 11 5.72 20.64 -3.69
CA ALA A 11 6.73 19.98 -4.54
C ALA A 11 8.13 19.96 -3.91
N LEU A 12 8.52 21.00 -3.17
CA LEU A 12 9.78 21.08 -2.44
C LEU A 12 9.79 20.23 -1.17
N LEU A 13 8.66 20.09 -0.47
CA LEU A 13 8.51 19.17 0.65
C LEU A 13 8.52 17.71 0.16
N TRP A 14 8.15 17.49 -1.10
CA TRP A 14 8.06 16.17 -1.70
C TRP A 14 9.38 15.41 -1.78
N GLN A 15 10.49 16.10 -2.09
CA GLN A 15 11.82 15.48 -2.05
C GLN A 15 12.24 15.00 -0.65
N TYR A 16 11.54 15.48 0.39
CA TYR A 16 11.73 15.08 1.78
C TYR A 16 10.66 14.10 2.26
N VAL A 17 9.70 13.72 1.40
CA VAL A 17 8.73 12.67 1.70
C VAL A 17 9.39 11.33 1.48
N GLN A 18 9.49 10.56 2.55
CA GLN A 18 9.95 9.19 2.53
C GLN A 18 8.81 8.29 2.99
N LEU A 19 8.82 7.06 2.49
CA LEU A 19 7.96 6.02 2.97
C LEU A 19 8.84 4.94 3.58
N SER A 20 8.50 4.50 4.77
CA SER A 20 9.01 3.25 5.31
C SER A 20 7.85 2.28 5.50
N THR A 21 8.07 1.02 5.15
CA THR A 21 7.12 -0.03 5.48
C THR A 21 7.64 -0.86 6.64
N ARG A 22 6.74 -1.26 7.54
CA ARG A 22 7.04 -2.04 8.74
C ARG A 22 5.95 -3.08 8.98
N ASN A 23 6.19 -4.01 9.90
CA ASN A 23 5.23 -5.04 10.31
C ASN A 23 4.62 -5.79 9.11
N HIS A 24 5.49 -6.25 8.21
CA HIS A 24 5.14 -7.08 7.06
C HIS A 24 4.46 -8.36 7.54
N ARG A 25 3.24 -8.60 7.08
CA ARG A 25 2.41 -9.77 7.40
C ARG A 25 2.06 -10.48 6.10
N PRO A 26 2.94 -11.37 5.59
CA PRO A 26 2.68 -12.13 4.38
C PRO A 26 1.53 -13.12 4.59
N CYS A 27 0.57 -13.13 3.67
CA CYS A 27 -0.52 -14.09 3.66
C CYS A 27 -1.04 -14.30 2.24
N ALA A 28 -0.12 -14.74 1.37
CA ALA A 28 -0.36 -14.97 -0.04
C ALA A 28 -1.59 -15.84 -0.29
N LYS A 29 -2.55 -15.31 -1.06
CA LYS A 29 -3.75 -16.00 -1.51
C LYS A 29 -4.08 -15.59 -2.93
N GLN A 30 -4.30 -16.57 -3.81
CA GLN A 30 -4.82 -16.29 -5.14
C GLN A 30 -6.30 -15.88 -5.03
N HIS A 31 -6.64 -14.70 -5.53
CA HIS A 31 -8.02 -14.25 -5.68
C HIS A 31 -8.48 -14.47 -7.13
N LYS A 32 -9.78 -14.23 -7.39
CA LYS A 32 -10.35 -14.38 -8.74
C LYS A 32 -9.62 -13.45 -9.73
N GLY A 33 -9.39 -13.97 -10.94
CA GLY A 33 -8.71 -13.25 -12.01
C GLY A 33 -7.19 -13.18 -11.82
N ASN A 34 -6.59 -12.07 -12.24
CA ASN A 34 -5.15 -11.81 -12.18
C ASN A 34 -4.70 -11.16 -10.86
N VAL A 35 -5.46 -11.35 -9.77
CA VAL A 35 -5.19 -10.72 -8.48
C VAL A 35 -4.60 -11.73 -7.52
N LEU A 36 -3.36 -11.52 -7.12
CA LEU A 36 -2.69 -12.19 -6.02
C LEU A 36 -2.72 -11.25 -4.81
N PHE A 37 -3.43 -11.64 -3.76
CA PHE A 37 -3.32 -10.96 -2.48
C PHE A 37 -2.03 -11.40 -1.81
N VAL A 38 -1.15 -10.45 -1.46
CA VAL A 38 0.21 -10.73 -0.96
C VAL A 38 0.23 -10.74 0.56
N GLY A 39 -0.40 -9.73 1.17
CA GLY A 39 -0.52 -9.62 2.62
C GLY A 39 -0.80 -8.21 3.07
N TYR A 40 -0.36 -7.88 4.29
CA TYR A 40 -0.50 -6.55 4.87
C TYR A 40 0.85 -5.96 5.26
N ALA A 41 0.98 -4.65 5.16
CA ALA A 41 2.10 -3.88 5.70
C ALA A 41 1.58 -2.62 6.41
N ASP A 42 2.30 -2.16 7.41
CA ASP A 42 2.07 -0.84 7.98
C ASP A 42 2.96 0.16 7.24
N LEU A 43 2.37 1.25 6.77
CA LEU A 43 3.12 2.31 6.08
C LEU A 43 3.35 3.46 7.05
N THR A 44 4.54 4.04 7.04
CA THR A 44 4.84 5.28 7.75
C THR A 44 5.35 6.31 6.75
N ILE A 45 4.60 7.40 6.61
CA ILE A 45 5.01 8.57 5.85
C ILE A 45 5.90 9.42 6.74
N GLN A 46 7.09 9.74 6.25
CA GLN A 46 8.08 10.56 6.92
C GLN A 46 8.30 11.85 6.13
N ILE A 47 8.47 12.97 6.83
CA ILE A 47 8.85 14.24 6.21
C ILE A 47 10.12 14.73 6.90
N GLY A 48 11.21 14.83 6.14
CA GLY A 48 12.51 15.23 6.69
C GLY A 48 13.04 14.27 7.76
N GLY A 49 12.76 12.96 7.62
CA GLY A 49 13.15 11.92 8.57
C GLY A 49 12.27 11.79 9.82
N VAL A 50 11.24 12.63 9.96
CA VAL A 50 10.29 12.57 11.08
C VAL A 50 9.04 11.79 10.68
N ASP A 51 8.66 10.80 11.49
CA ASP A 51 7.41 10.06 11.33
C ASP A 51 6.20 11.02 11.42
N PHE A 52 5.55 11.27 10.28
CA PHE A 52 4.45 12.21 10.17
C PHE A 52 3.10 11.51 10.31
N LEU A 53 2.94 10.36 9.66
CA LEU A 53 1.68 9.61 9.66
C LEU A 53 1.94 8.12 9.55
N SER A 54 1.31 7.34 10.43
CA SER A 54 1.30 5.87 10.36
C SER A 54 -0.05 5.36 9.86
N LEU A 55 0.01 4.44 8.92
CA LEU A 55 -1.11 3.89 8.16
C LEU A 55 -1.10 2.36 8.29
N PRO A 56 -1.61 1.82 9.42
CA PRO A 56 -1.53 0.40 9.71
C PRO A 56 -2.50 -0.42 8.86
N GLY A 57 -2.09 -1.65 8.55
CA GLY A 57 -2.94 -2.64 7.89
C GLY A 57 -3.24 -2.34 6.44
N THR A 58 -2.33 -1.66 5.73
CA THR A 58 -2.44 -1.48 4.28
C THR A 58 -2.30 -2.83 3.62
N SER A 59 -3.27 -3.20 2.79
CA SER A 59 -3.20 -4.43 2.01
C SER A 59 -2.30 -4.26 0.80
N ILE A 60 -1.53 -5.29 0.50
CA ILE A 60 -0.64 -5.35 -0.66
C ILE A 60 -1.15 -6.45 -1.59
N LYS A 61 -1.27 -6.11 -2.87
CA LYS A 61 -1.77 -6.98 -3.93
C LYS A 61 -0.86 -6.89 -5.14
N LEU A 62 -0.75 -7.98 -5.86
CA LEU A 62 -0.17 -8.01 -7.19
C LEU A 62 -1.33 -8.21 -8.17
N MET A 63 -1.54 -7.26 -9.08
CA MET A 63 -2.56 -7.34 -10.12
C MET A 63 -1.87 -7.39 -11.48
N GLY A 64 -1.77 -8.57 -12.08
CA GLY A 64 -0.85 -8.80 -13.19
C GLY A 64 0.60 -8.68 -12.71
N ASP A 65 1.35 -7.73 -13.26
CA ASP A 65 2.74 -7.41 -12.87
C ASP A 65 2.85 -6.15 -12.00
N GLN A 66 1.73 -5.51 -11.67
CA GLN A 66 1.71 -4.27 -10.90
C GLN A 66 1.45 -4.52 -9.42
N ILE A 67 2.26 -3.90 -8.56
CA ILE A 67 1.98 -3.84 -7.12
C ILE A 67 0.91 -2.77 -6.89
N HIS A 68 -0.17 -3.20 -6.25
CA HIS A 68 -1.28 -2.39 -5.79
C HIS A 68 -1.31 -2.40 -4.26
N PHE A 69 -1.80 -1.30 -3.70
CA PHE A 69 -2.11 -1.22 -2.28
C PHE A 69 -3.52 -0.70 -2.09
N ASP A 70 -4.23 -1.24 -1.10
CA ASP A 70 -5.50 -0.68 -0.66
C ASP A 70 -5.42 -0.35 0.84
N PRO A 71 -5.86 0.86 1.23
CA PRO A 71 -6.01 1.25 2.62
C PRO A 71 -6.81 0.22 3.42
N LYS A 72 -6.52 0.13 4.72
CA LYS A 72 -7.35 -0.63 5.65
C LYS A 72 -8.79 -0.13 5.55
N GLN A 73 -9.72 -1.06 5.40
CA GLN A 73 -11.14 -0.77 5.32
C GLN A 73 -11.83 -1.03 6.67
N GLU A 74 -12.86 -0.25 6.95
CA GLU A 74 -13.77 -0.43 8.08
C GLU A 74 -15.19 -0.62 7.55
N GLN A 75 -15.96 -1.50 8.19
CA GLN A 75 -17.37 -1.69 7.86
C GLN A 75 -18.17 -0.46 8.30
N ALA A 76 -19.16 -0.10 7.49
CA ALA A 76 -20.12 0.94 7.82
C ALA A 76 -20.80 0.65 9.17
N ARG A 77 -20.88 1.67 10.03
CA ARG A 77 -21.51 1.54 11.35
C ARG A 77 -23.04 1.38 11.32
N ASP A 78 -23.63 1.51 10.14
CA ASP A 78 -25.07 1.35 9.92
C ASP A 78 -25.52 -0.11 9.76
N GLY A 79 -24.60 -1.07 9.92
CA GLY A 79 -24.87 -2.49 9.76
C GLY A 79 -24.99 -2.95 8.31
N SER A 80 -24.70 -2.07 7.33
CA SER A 80 -24.63 -2.46 5.93
C SER A 80 -23.31 -3.19 5.60
N ASP A 81 -23.32 -3.99 4.53
CA ASP A 81 -22.11 -4.65 3.98
C ASP A 81 -21.21 -3.68 3.19
N ARG A 82 -21.28 -2.38 3.49
CA ARG A 82 -20.45 -1.37 2.86
C ARG A 82 -19.15 -1.21 3.64
N TYR A 83 -18.05 -1.17 2.91
CA TYR A 83 -16.72 -0.98 3.47
C TYR A 83 -16.14 0.34 2.97
N PHE A 84 -15.57 1.11 3.88
CA PHE A 84 -14.94 2.38 3.57
C PHE A 84 -13.46 2.35 3.96
N PRO A 85 -12.57 2.89 3.12
CA PRO A 85 -11.17 3.01 3.49
C PRO A 85 -11.02 4.03 4.63
N LEU A 86 -10.22 3.67 5.64
CA LEU A 86 -9.92 4.54 6.78
C LEU A 86 -9.16 5.82 6.38
N TRP A 87 -8.46 5.75 5.24
CA TRP A 87 -7.73 6.87 4.66
C TRP A 87 -7.69 6.71 3.15
N LEU A 88 -7.65 7.82 2.42
CA LEU A 88 -7.43 7.86 0.98
C LEU A 88 -6.59 9.09 0.63
N PRO A 89 -5.65 8.98 -0.33
CA PRO A 89 -5.02 10.15 -0.91
C PRO A 89 -6.07 11.05 -1.55
N VAL A 90 -6.03 12.35 -1.24
CA VAL A 90 -7.03 13.33 -1.73
C VAL A 90 -6.91 13.60 -3.23
N SER A 91 -5.74 13.36 -3.83
CA SER A 91 -5.49 13.60 -5.26
C SER A 91 -4.86 12.38 -5.95
N ALA A 92 -5.02 12.33 -7.27
CA ALA A 92 -4.43 11.27 -8.10
C ALA A 92 -2.90 11.30 -8.06
N GLU A 93 -2.30 12.48 -7.98
CA GLU A 93 -0.85 12.67 -7.89
C GLU A 93 -0.30 12.13 -6.56
N ALA A 94 -0.98 12.42 -5.44
CA ALA A 94 -0.60 11.88 -4.14
C ALA A 94 -0.71 10.35 -4.11
N ARG A 95 -1.75 9.80 -4.75
CA ARG A 95 -1.90 8.34 -4.92
C ARG A 95 -0.77 7.77 -5.76
N ALA A 96 -0.46 8.37 -6.91
CA ALA A 96 0.57 7.90 -7.81
C ALA A 96 1.93 7.80 -7.12
N VAL A 97 2.31 8.81 -6.34
CA VAL A 97 3.61 8.76 -5.65
C VAL A 97 3.63 7.77 -4.51
N LEU A 98 2.56 7.67 -3.72
CA LEU A 98 2.49 6.62 -2.71
C LEU A 98 2.63 5.24 -3.37
N THR A 99 2.02 5.03 -4.54
CA THR A 99 2.21 3.81 -5.34
C THR A 99 3.67 3.58 -5.68
N GLU A 100 4.37 4.58 -6.22
CA GLU A 100 5.77 4.43 -6.63
C GLU A 100 6.72 4.24 -5.43
N LEU A 101 6.48 4.93 -4.31
CA LEU A 101 7.26 4.73 -3.08
C LEU A 101 7.05 3.33 -2.49
N ILE A 102 5.81 2.80 -2.52
CA ILE A 102 5.51 1.44 -2.06
C ILE A 102 6.16 0.40 -3.00
N LYS A 103 6.08 0.60 -4.31
CA LYS A 103 6.68 -0.29 -5.31
C LYS A 103 8.19 -0.39 -5.18
N ALA A 104 8.84 0.71 -4.80
CA ALA A 104 10.28 0.76 -4.60
C ALA A 104 10.74 0.22 -3.24
N ASP A 105 9.82 -0.08 -2.32
CA ASP A 105 10.17 -0.57 -0.99
C ASP A 105 10.69 -2.02 -1.04
N PRO A 106 11.93 -2.29 -0.56
CA PRO A 106 12.51 -3.63 -0.64
C PRO A 106 11.75 -4.70 0.14
N GLY A 107 11.12 -4.35 1.26
CA GLY A 107 10.33 -5.28 2.06
C GLY A 107 9.04 -5.69 1.34
N ILE A 108 8.39 -4.75 0.66
CA ILE A 108 7.23 -5.03 -0.20
C ILE A 108 7.63 -5.87 -1.40
N ILE A 109 8.72 -5.53 -2.09
CA ILE A 109 9.23 -6.33 -3.22
C ILE A 109 9.47 -7.78 -2.78
N GLN A 110 10.18 -7.97 -1.67
CA GLN A 110 10.46 -9.30 -1.11
C GLN A 110 9.17 -10.07 -0.75
N MET A 111 8.18 -9.39 -0.15
CA MET A 111 6.88 -10.02 0.15
C MET A 111 6.18 -10.50 -1.12
N VAL A 112 6.24 -9.71 -2.20
CA VAL A 112 5.60 -10.04 -3.48
C VAL A 112 6.28 -11.26 -4.10
N GLU A 113 7.61 -11.29 -4.15
CA GLU A 113 8.39 -12.43 -4.66
C GLU A 113 8.05 -13.72 -3.91
N GLN A 114 8.06 -13.67 -2.57
CA GLN A 114 7.68 -14.82 -1.73
C GLN A 114 6.23 -15.28 -1.96
N ALA A 115 5.32 -14.34 -2.22
CA ALA A 115 3.92 -14.68 -2.50
C ALA A 115 3.76 -15.37 -3.86
N VAL A 116 4.48 -14.91 -4.88
CA VAL A 116 4.49 -15.53 -6.21
C VAL A 116 5.05 -16.95 -6.12
N ASP A 117 6.18 -17.15 -5.45
CA ASP A 117 6.79 -18.47 -5.27
C ASP A 117 5.84 -19.44 -4.56
N LYS A 118 5.19 -18.98 -3.47
CA LYS A 118 4.26 -19.80 -2.70
C LYS A 118 3.04 -20.24 -3.52
N VAL A 119 2.46 -19.35 -4.32
CA VAL A 119 1.29 -19.72 -5.14
C VAL A 119 1.71 -20.57 -6.33
N THR A 120 2.90 -20.34 -6.88
CA THR A 120 3.46 -21.14 -7.98
C THR A 120 3.75 -22.57 -7.53
N ALA A 121 4.46 -22.77 -6.42
CA ALA A 121 4.75 -24.10 -5.90
C ALA A 121 3.46 -24.86 -5.48
N ALA A 122 2.42 -24.15 -5.01
CA ALA A 122 1.10 -24.74 -4.78
C ALA A 122 0.42 -25.23 -6.06
N ALA A 123 0.54 -24.49 -7.15
CA ALA A 123 -0.03 -24.87 -8.45
C ALA A 123 0.67 -26.10 -9.06
N PHE A 124 1.97 -26.27 -8.79
CA PHE A 124 2.77 -27.39 -9.32
C PHE A 124 2.89 -28.59 -8.36
N GLY A 125 2.27 -28.54 -7.19
CA GLY A 125 2.31 -29.64 -6.22
C GLY A 125 3.71 -29.93 -5.66
N LEU A 126 4.55 -28.89 -5.51
CA LEU A 126 5.95 -29.02 -5.07
C LEU A 126 6.11 -29.01 -3.54
N TYR A 127 5.16 -29.61 -2.81
CA TYR A 127 5.14 -29.67 -1.34
C TYR A 127 4.97 -31.08 -0.81
#